data_AF-A0A1X6ZGC9-F1
#
_entry.id   AF-A0A1X6ZGC9-F1
#
_cell.length_a   1.000
_cell.length_b   1.000
_cell.length_c   1.000
_cell.angle_alpha   90.00
_cell.angle_beta   90.00
_cell.angle_gamma   90.00
#
_symmetry.space_group_name_H-M   'P 1'
#
loop_
_entity.id
_entity.type
_entity.pdbx_description
1 polymer ?
#
loop_
_entity_poly.entity_id
_entity_poly.type
_entity_poly.pdbx_seq_one_letter_code
_entity_poly.pdbx_strand_id
1 'polypeptide(L)'
;MGFVLLILGVALWWAAHLFKRLMPAQRAAMGNGGKGVVTLLLVAAILLMIFGYRMTDTIFVWAPPTFMVHINNLLVLIAIYMMSPAGQKGRLLNKMRHPMLGGMKLWAFAHLLVNGDLASIVLFGGLLAWAVVEVIVINRSEPDWTPGEPGTYGKDAIFFVASIVLLGIIGYIHGLVGPSPFGS
;
A
#
# COMPACT_ATOMS: atom_id res chain seq x y z
N MET A 1 3.53 4.84 24.25
CA MET A 1 4.44 3.93 23.49
C MET A 1 3.91 3.55 22.11
N GLY A 2 2.59 3.56 21.85
CA GLY A 2 2.03 3.19 20.54
C GLY A 2 2.63 3.93 19.33
N PHE A 3 2.80 5.26 19.43
CA PHE A 3 3.42 6.05 18.36
C PHE A 3 4.84 5.60 18.01
N VAL A 4 5.62 5.17 18.99
CA VAL A 4 6.98 4.67 18.75
C VAL A 4 6.93 3.38 17.94
N LEU A 5 6.05 2.43 18.29
CA LEU A 5 5.88 1.19 17.53
C LEU A 5 5.38 1.48 16.12
N LEU A 6 4.42 2.40 15.97
CA LEU A 6 3.87 2.78 14.67
C LEU A 6 4.94 3.38 13.75
N ILE A 7 5.71 4.35 14.27
CA ILE A 7 6.82 4.99 13.54
C ILE A 7 7.90 3.97 13.19
N LEU A 8 8.27 3.09 14.12
CA LEU A 8 9.25 2.03 13.86
C LEU A 8 8.74 1.04 12.80
N GLY A 9 7.45 0.69 12.81
CA GLY A 9 6.84 -0.16 11.80
C GLY A 9 6.90 0.46 10.40
N VAL A 10 6.56 1.75 10.30
CA VAL A 10 6.71 2.50 9.04
C VAL A 10 8.18 2.59 8.63
N ALA A 11 9.10 2.95 9.54
CA ALA A 11 10.52 3.05 9.22
C ALA A 11 11.11 1.70 8.75
N LEU A 12 10.71 0.59 9.39
CA LEU A 12 11.13 -0.76 9.01
C LEU A 12 10.57 -1.17 7.65
N TRP A 13 9.33 -0.78 7.34
CA TRP A 13 8.74 -0.95 6.02
C TRP A 13 9.58 -0.28 4.93
N TRP A 14 9.96 0.98 5.14
CA TRP A 14 10.83 1.71 4.22
C TRP A 14 12.19 1.02 4.07
N ALA A 15 12.83 0.69 5.21
CA ALA A 15 14.15 0.07 5.21
C ALA A 15 14.15 -1.25 4.42
N ALA A 16 13.17 -2.11 4.65
CA ALA A 16 13.05 -3.40 3.97
C ALA A 16 12.85 -3.27 2.46
N HIS A 17 12.01 -2.33 2.00
CA HIS A 17 11.75 -2.11 0.58
C HIS A 17 12.92 -1.44 -0.15
N LEU A 18 13.54 -0.44 0.49
CA LEU A 18 14.67 0.29 -0.08
C LEU A 18 15.99 -0.51 -0.01
N PHE A 19 16.06 -1.56 0.82
CA PHE A 19 17.30 -2.31 1.08
C PHE A 19 18.02 -2.76 -0.21
N LYS A 20 17.29 -3.33 -1.18
CA LYS A 20 17.89 -3.79 -2.44
C LYS A 20 18.52 -2.65 -3.24
N ARG A 21 18.00 -1.43 -3.13
CA ARG A 21 18.44 -0.28 -3.94
C ARG A 21 19.51 0.55 -3.24
N LEU A 22 19.43 0.66 -1.92
CA LEU A 22 20.41 1.40 -1.11
C LEU A 22 21.66 0.57 -0.81
N MET A 23 21.51 -0.75 -0.65
CA MET A 23 22.59 -1.68 -0.32
C MET A 23 22.56 -2.91 -1.25
N PRO A 24 22.72 -2.71 -2.58
CA PRO A 24 22.57 -3.79 -3.57
C PRO A 24 23.60 -4.90 -3.40
N ALA A 25 24.84 -4.58 -3.06
CA ALA A 25 25.91 -5.56 -2.86
C ALA A 25 25.63 -6.45 -1.64
N GLN A 26 25.24 -5.86 -0.51
CA GLN A 26 24.87 -6.58 0.71
C GLN A 26 23.63 -7.44 0.46
N ARG A 27 22.62 -6.89 -0.21
CA ARG A 27 21.42 -7.65 -0.56
C ARG A 27 21.75 -8.82 -1.50
N ALA A 28 22.64 -8.63 -2.47
CA ALA A 28 23.06 -9.69 -3.39
C ALA A 28 23.87 -10.79 -2.66
N ALA A 29 24.77 -10.40 -1.75
CA ALA A 29 25.56 -11.33 -0.94
C ALA A 29 24.72 -12.30 -0.09
N MET A 30 23.48 -11.92 0.27
CA MET A 30 22.55 -12.80 0.98
C MET A 30 21.91 -13.90 0.11
N GLY A 31 22.12 -13.86 -1.22
CA GLY A 31 21.54 -14.80 -2.17
C GLY A 31 20.01 -14.95 -2.02
N ASN A 32 19.55 -16.20 -2.11
CA ASN A 32 18.14 -16.53 -1.94
C ASN A 32 17.64 -16.33 -0.50
N GLY A 33 18.49 -16.53 0.51
CA GLY A 33 18.14 -16.36 1.93
C GLY A 33 17.67 -14.94 2.25
N GLY A 34 18.19 -13.94 1.54
CA GLY A 34 17.75 -12.55 1.69
C GLY A 34 16.26 -12.31 1.38
N LYS A 35 15.60 -13.19 0.62
CA LYS A 35 14.13 -13.11 0.41
C LYS A 35 13.38 -13.40 1.72
N GLY A 36 13.82 -14.42 2.46
CA GLY A 36 13.24 -14.78 3.75
C GLY A 36 13.44 -13.67 4.78
N VAL A 37 14.64 -13.09 4.85
CA VAL A 37 14.92 -11.96 5.75
C VAL A 37 14.02 -10.76 5.45
N VAL A 38 13.93 -10.33 4.19
CA VAL A 38 13.04 -9.22 3.81
C VAL A 38 11.58 -9.54 4.15
N THR A 39 11.13 -10.78 3.91
CA THR A 39 9.77 -11.20 4.27
C THR A 39 9.51 -11.07 5.77
N LEU A 40 10.44 -11.56 6.61
CA LEU A 40 10.33 -11.45 8.07
C LEU A 40 10.32 -9.98 8.53
N LEU A 41 11.18 -9.13 7.96
CA LEU A 41 11.21 -7.70 8.27
C LEU A 41 9.89 -7.02 7.90
N LEU A 42 9.27 -7.38 6.76
CA LEU A 42 7.98 -6.84 6.35
C LEU A 42 6.83 -7.32 7.24
N VAL A 43 6.83 -8.59 7.64
CA VAL A 43 5.86 -9.11 8.62
C VAL A 43 6.01 -8.37 9.95
N ALA A 44 7.24 -8.21 10.45
CA ALA A 44 7.52 -7.45 11.66
C ALA A 44 7.06 -5.99 11.54
N ALA A 45 7.32 -5.34 10.39
CA ALA A 45 6.85 -3.98 10.12
C ALA A 45 5.33 -3.87 10.20
N ILE A 46 4.60 -4.80 9.58
CA ILE A 46 3.13 -4.86 9.63
C ILE A 46 2.64 -5.05 11.07
N LEU A 47 3.22 -5.98 11.83
CA LEU A 47 2.83 -6.19 13.22
C LEU A 47 3.07 -4.94 14.09
N LEU A 48 4.22 -4.28 13.92
CA LEU A 48 4.53 -3.03 14.61
C LEU A 48 3.52 -1.92 14.27
N MET A 49 3.12 -1.80 13.00
CA MET A 49 2.09 -0.85 12.59
C MET A 49 0.72 -1.19 13.19
N ILE A 50 0.30 -2.47 13.18
CA ILE A 50 -0.97 -2.92 13.75
C ILE A 50 -1.03 -2.63 15.26
N PHE A 51 -0.03 -3.10 16.02
CA PHE A 51 -0.01 -2.91 17.47
C PHE A 51 0.21 -1.45 17.83
N GLY A 52 1.09 -0.75 17.12
CA GLY A 52 1.33 0.68 17.31
C GLY A 52 0.04 1.50 17.15
N TYR A 53 -0.70 1.28 16.06
CA TYR A 53 -1.96 1.96 15.78
C TYR A 53 -3.04 1.65 16.83
N ARG A 54 -3.14 0.40 17.30
CA ARG A 54 -4.12 0.01 18.32
C ARG A 54 -3.79 0.53 19.73
N MET A 55 -2.52 0.81 19.99
CA MET A 55 -2.02 1.29 21.29
C MET A 55 -1.91 2.83 21.36
N THR A 56 -2.16 3.54 20.26
CA THR A 56 -2.19 5.00 20.26
C THR A 56 -3.57 5.49 20.69
N ASP A 57 -3.60 6.44 21.62
CA ASP A 57 -4.80 7.21 21.89
C ASP A 57 -5.22 7.99 20.64
N THR A 58 -6.52 8.15 20.45
CA THR A 58 -7.05 8.93 19.33
C THR A 58 -6.75 10.41 19.54
N ILE A 59 -5.77 10.94 18.81
CA ILE A 59 -5.50 12.38 18.74
C ILE A 59 -6.22 12.92 17.51
N PHE A 60 -7.36 13.57 17.75
CA PHE A 60 -8.17 14.19 16.69
C PHE A 60 -7.42 15.34 16.01
N VAL A 61 -7.49 15.39 14.68
CA VAL A 61 -6.92 16.46 13.85
C VAL A 61 -8.00 17.15 13.04
N TRP A 62 -8.91 16.39 12.41
CA TRP A 62 -10.03 16.94 11.64
C TRP A 62 -11.20 15.96 11.57
N ALA A 63 -12.40 16.46 11.24
CA ALA A 63 -13.60 15.65 11.10
C ALA A 63 -13.95 15.45 9.61
N PRO A 64 -13.80 14.24 9.06
CA PRO A 64 -14.19 13.96 7.68
C PRO A 64 -15.70 14.08 7.46
N PRO A 65 -16.14 14.74 6.37
CA PRO A 65 -17.53 14.68 5.95
C PRO A 65 -17.96 13.23 5.74
N THR A 66 -19.15 12.86 6.21
CA THR A 66 -19.62 11.47 6.17
C THR A 66 -19.64 10.85 4.77
N PHE A 67 -19.92 11.65 3.73
CA PHE A 67 -19.95 11.16 2.35
C PHE A 67 -18.56 10.73 1.82
N MET A 68 -17.46 11.12 2.48
CA MET A 68 -16.11 10.73 2.05
C MET A 68 -15.88 9.22 2.09
N VAL A 69 -16.67 8.46 2.85
CA VAL A 69 -16.61 6.99 2.85
C VAL A 69 -16.89 6.39 1.47
N HIS A 70 -17.79 6.99 0.68
CA HIS A 70 -18.12 6.52 -0.67
C HIS A 70 -16.98 6.80 -1.65
N ILE A 71 -16.39 7.99 -1.55
CA ILE A 71 -15.22 8.38 -2.36
C ILE A 71 -14.05 7.46 -2.00
N ASN A 72 -13.77 7.28 -0.71
CA ASN A 72 -12.75 6.37 -0.22
C ASN A 72 -12.94 4.96 -0.79
N ASN A 73 -14.13 4.38 -0.68
CA ASN A 73 -14.37 3.01 -1.13
C ASN A 73 -14.21 2.85 -2.66
N LEU A 74 -14.61 3.85 -3.44
CA LEU A 74 -14.35 3.89 -4.88
C LEU A 74 -12.83 3.96 -5.18
N LEU A 75 -12.10 4.84 -4.48
CA LEU A 75 -10.66 4.97 -4.67
C LEU A 75 -9.92 3.71 -4.23
N VAL A 76 -10.34 3.06 -3.15
CA VAL A 76 -9.78 1.78 -2.68
C VAL A 76 -10.08 0.66 -3.69
N LEU A 77 -11.26 0.61 -4.30
CA LEU A 77 -11.55 -0.34 -5.39
C LEU A 77 -10.57 -0.17 -6.56
N ILE A 78 -10.39 1.07 -7.01
CA ILE A 78 -9.44 1.40 -8.08
C ILE A 78 -8.03 1.02 -7.65
N ALA A 79 -7.64 1.30 -6.41
CA ALA A 79 -6.33 0.99 -5.87
C ALA A 79 -6.05 -0.52 -5.85
N ILE A 80 -7.02 -1.34 -5.42
CA ILE A 80 -6.91 -2.81 -5.43
C ILE A 80 -6.74 -3.31 -6.88
N TYR A 81 -7.52 -2.79 -7.82
CA TYR A 81 -7.36 -3.13 -9.23
C TYR A 81 -5.98 -2.75 -9.76
N MET A 82 -5.45 -1.58 -9.39
CA MET A 82 -4.10 -1.15 -9.76
C MET A 82 -2.99 -2.01 -9.15
N MET A 83 -3.22 -2.57 -7.95
CA MET A 83 -2.30 -3.49 -7.27
C MET A 83 -2.44 -4.95 -7.75
N SER A 84 -3.43 -5.24 -8.61
CA SER A 84 -3.61 -6.55 -9.21
C SER A 84 -2.58 -6.83 -10.32
N PRO A 85 -2.50 -8.07 -10.85
CA PRO A 85 -1.68 -8.38 -12.02
C PRO A 85 -2.11 -7.68 -13.33
N ALA A 86 -3.14 -6.83 -13.33
CA ALA A 86 -3.61 -6.10 -14.50
C ALA A 86 -2.52 -5.23 -15.15
N GLY A 87 -1.56 -4.72 -14.39
CA GLY A 87 -0.38 -4.02 -14.95
C GLY A 87 0.47 -4.86 -15.90
N GLN A 88 0.50 -6.18 -15.73
CA GLN A 88 1.29 -7.10 -16.55
C GLN A 88 0.45 -7.90 -17.54
N LYS A 89 -0.77 -8.27 -17.15
CA LYS A 89 -1.64 -9.20 -17.89
C LYS A 89 -2.86 -8.52 -18.54
N GLY A 90 -3.21 -7.33 -18.07
CA GLY A 90 -4.27 -6.48 -18.60
C GLY A 90 -3.74 -5.52 -19.66
N ARG A 91 -4.65 -4.79 -20.29
CA ARG A 91 -4.36 -3.80 -21.33
C ARG A 91 -4.45 -2.37 -20.81
N LEU A 92 -5.34 -2.10 -19.86
CA LEU A 92 -5.57 -0.73 -19.34
C LEU A 92 -4.37 -0.17 -18.58
N LEU A 93 -3.70 -1.00 -17.78
CA LEU A 93 -2.57 -0.58 -16.93
C LEU A 93 -1.19 -0.92 -17.51
N ASN A 94 -1.12 -1.58 -18.67
CA ASN A 94 0.14 -2.07 -19.25
C ASN A 94 1.15 -0.95 -19.57
N LYS A 95 0.65 0.24 -19.96
CA LYS A 95 1.50 1.42 -20.21
C LYS A 95 1.88 2.18 -18.94
N MET A 96 1.31 1.81 -17.80
CA MET A 96 1.66 2.41 -16.52
C MET A 96 2.90 1.72 -16.00
N ARG A 97 3.96 2.48 -15.73
CA ARG A 97 5.23 1.93 -15.25
C ARG A 97 5.13 1.31 -13.85
N HIS A 98 4.37 1.95 -12.96
CA HIS A 98 4.26 1.56 -11.55
C HIS A 98 2.80 1.42 -11.11
N PRO A 99 2.02 0.50 -11.70
CA PRO A 99 0.60 0.39 -11.39
C PRO A 99 0.38 0.01 -9.93
N MET A 100 1.17 -0.92 -9.38
CA MET A 100 1.09 -1.31 -7.97
C MET A 100 1.42 -0.15 -7.01
N LEU A 101 2.51 0.60 -7.23
CA LEU A 101 2.83 1.77 -6.39
C LEU A 101 1.82 2.91 -6.60
N GLY A 102 1.26 3.05 -7.81
CA GLY A 102 0.15 3.96 -8.09
C GLY A 102 -1.08 3.61 -7.25
N GLY A 103 -1.44 2.32 -7.21
CA GLY A 103 -2.50 1.79 -6.36
C GLY A 103 -2.20 2.00 -4.88
N MET A 104 -0.98 1.74 -4.41
CA MET A 104 -0.58 1.99 -3.02
C MET A 104 -0.74 3.47 -2.62
N LYS A 105 -0.31 4.40 -3.50
CA LYS A 105 -0.50 5.83 -3.27
C LYS A 105 -1.98 6.19 -3.19
N LEU A 106 -2.80 5.67 -4.11
CA LEU A 106 -4.24 5.92 -4.14
C LEU A 106 -4.94 5.36 -2.89
N TRP A 107 -4.55 4.16 -2.47
CA TRP A 107 -5.05 3.53 -1.25
C TRP A 107 -4.70 4.37 -0.01
N ALA A 108 -3.43 4.75 0.15
CA ALA A 108 -3.00 5.55 1.30
C ALA A 108 -3.67 6.92 1.32
N PHE A 109 -3.78 7.57 0.16
CA PHE A 109 -4.49 8.84 0.01
C PHE A 109 -5.98 8.70 0.38
N ALA A 110 -6.66 7.66 -0.10
CA ALA A 110 -8.06 7.41 0.22
C ALA A 110 -8.27 7.31 1.74
N HIS A 111 -7.41 6.57 2.44
CA HIS A 111 -7.49 6.45 3.90
C HIS A 111 -7.25 7.79 4.62
N LEU A 112 -6.37 8.64 4.11
CA LEU A 112 -6.19 9.99 4.65
C LEU A 112 -7.42 10.88 4.48
N LEU A 113 -8.33 10.60 3.53
CA LEU A 113 -9.58 11.36 3.33
C LEU A 113 -10.68 11.00 4.33
N VAL A 114 -10.59 9.86 5.01
CA VAL A 114 -11.65 9.37 5.91
C VAL A 114 -11.18 9.15 7.34
N ASN A 115 -9.88 9.24 7.60
CA ASN A 115 -9.32 9.09 8.94
C ASN A 115 -8.66 10.40 9.39
N GLY A 116 -9.32 11.11 10.30
CA GLY A 116 -8.93 12.44 10.75
C GLY A 116 -8.12 12.50 12.03
N ASP A 117 -7.38 11.44 12.35
CA ASP A 117 -6.55 11.32 13.55
C ASP A 117 -5.05 11.24 13.23
N LEU A 118 -4.21 11.55 14.22
CA LEU A 118 -2.75 11.60 14.06
C LEU A 118 -2.14 10.23 13.73
N ALA A 119 -2.65 9.13 14.29
CA ALA A 119 -2.09 7.80 14.04
C ALA A 119 -2.30 7.40 12.56
N SER A 120 -3.48 7.70 12.02
CA SER A 120 -3.78 7.50 10.60
C SER A 120 -2.90 8.38 9.70
N ILE A 121 -2.67 9.64 10.07
CA ILE A 121 -1.76 10.51 9.31
C ILE A 121 -0.34 9.95 9.28
N VAL A 122 0.18 9.49 10.42
CA VAL A 122 1.53 8.88 10.50
C VAL A 122 1.61 7.61 9.64
N LEU A 123 0.62 6.73 9.76
CA LEU A 123 0.60 5.46 9.04
C LEU A 123 0.46 5.66 7.52
N PHE A 124 -0.67 6.24 7.09
CA PHE A 124 -0.98 6.36 5.67
C PHE A 124 -0.14 7.44 5.00
N GLY A 125 0.16 8.55 5.69
CA GLY A 125 1.09 9.57 5.18
C GLY A 125 2.51 9.03 5.02
N GLY A 126 2.99 8.24 5.99
CA GLY A 126 4.30 7.59 5.92
C GLY A 126 4.40 6.57 4.77
N LEU A 127 3.36 5.78 4.54
CA LEU A 127 3.29 4.83 3.42
C LEU A 127 3.11 5.53 2.06
N LEU A 128 2.37 6.65 2.01
CA LEU A 128 2.22 7.47 0.81
C LEU A 128 3.56 8.09 0.41
N ALA A 129 4.26 8.70 1.37
CA ALA A 129 5.59 9.25 1.15
C ALA A 129 6.58 8.17 0.70
N TRP A 130 6.51 6.97 1.29
CA TRP A 130 7.32 5.83 0.86
C TRP A 130 7.09 5.49 -0.60
N ALA A 131 5.82 5.32 -1.00
CA ALA A 131 5.48 4.90 -2.34
C ALA A 131 5.95 5.94 -3.40
N VAL A 132 5.95 7.23 -3.05
CA VAL A 132 6.55 8.28 -3.90
C VAL A 132 8.07 8.11 -4.00
N VAL A 133 8.75 7.92 -2.87
CA VAL A 133 10.21 7.71 -2.84
C VAL A 133 10.62 6.46 -3.62
N GLU A 134 9.91 5.35 -3.46
CA GLU A 134 10.17 4.10 -4.17
C GLU A 134 10.07 4.29 -5.69
N VAL A 135 9.06 5.03 -6.18
CA VAL A 135 8.95 5.38 -7.61
C VAL A 135 10.16 6.18 -8.09
N ILE A 136 10.59 7.18 -7.34
CA ILE A 136 11.76 8.02 -7.70
C ILE A 136 13.03 7.18 -7.74
N VAL A 137 13.26 6.34 -6.73
CA VAL A 137 14.43 5.47 -6.62
C VAL A 137 14.46 4.46 -7.77
N ILE A 138 13.35 3.78 -8.07
CA ILE A 138 13.28 2.81 -9.17
C ILE A 138 13.49 3.51 -10.53
N ASN A 139 12.88 4.68 -10.74
CA ASN A 139 13.06 5.42 -11.99
C ASN A 139 14.51 5.81 -12.23
N ARG A 140 15.24 6.17 -11.17
CA ARG A 140 16.67 6.49 -11.25
C ARG A 140 17.54 5.26 -11.47
N SER A 141 17.19 4.10 -10.90
CA SER A 141 17.97 2.87 -11.06
C SER A 141 17.70 2.13 -12.37
N GLU A 142 16.55 2.37 -13.01
CA GLU A 142 16.11 1.67 -14.22
C GLU A 142 15.60 2.68 -15.28
N PRO A 143 16.42 3.60 -15.80
CA PRO A 143 15.94 4.71 -16.64
C PRO A 143 15.23 4.24 -17.93
N ASP A 144 15.68 3.15 -18.53
CA ASP A 144 15.26 2.69 -19.86
C ASP A 144 14.03 1.76 -19.84
N TRP A 145 13.10 2.00 -18.91
CA TRP A 145 11.88 1.20 -18.83
C TRP A 145 11.02 1.38 -20.08
N THR A 146 10.56 0.26 -20.63
CA THR A 146 9.56 0.20 -21.69
C THR A 146 8.41 -0.72 -21.26
N PRO A 147 7.17 -0.43 -21.67
CA PRO A 147 6.06 -1.33 -21.40
C PRO A 147 6.28 -2.65 -22.15
N GLY A 148 5.98 -3.77 -21.49
CA GLY A 148 5.93 -5.07 -22.16
C GLY A 148 4.74 -5.20 -23.10
N GLU A 149 4.64 -6.33 -23.80
CA GLU A 149 3.52 -6.60 -24.72
C GLU A 149 2.16 -6.36 -24.07
N PRO A 150 1.23 -5.66 -24.75
CA PRO A 150 -0.10 -5.40 -24.21
C PRO A 150 -0.84 -6.69 -23.86
N GLY A 151 -1.39 -6.75 -22.65
CA GLY A 151 -2.31 -7.81 -22.25
C GLY A 151 -3.69 -7.69 -22.92
N THR A 152 -4.69 -8.32 -22.31
CA THR A 152 -6.06 -8.37 -22.86
C THR A 152 -7.07 -7.67 -21.98
N TYR A 153 -8.12 -7.09 -22.58
CA TYR A 153 -9.25 -6.53 -21.85
C TYR A 153 -10.02 -7.60 -21.04
N GLY A 154 -9.99 -8.86 -21.48
CA GLY A 154 -10.58 -9.97 -20.71
C GLY A 154 -9.87 -10.16 -19.36
N LYS A 155 -8.53 -10.01 -19.32
CA LYS A 155 -7.79 -10.02 -18.05
C LYS A 155 -8.09 -8.79 -17.19
N ASP A 156 -8.24 -7.61 -17.78
CA ASP A 156 -8.68 -6.42 -17.05
C ASP A 156 -10.03 -6.66 -16.35
N ALA A 157 -11.01 -7.20 -17.08
CA ALA A 157 -12.32 -7.52 -16.53
C ALA A 157 -12.24 -8.52 -15.37
N ILE A 158 -11.46 -9.60 -15.52
CA ILE A 158 -11.26 -10.60 -14.45
C ILE A 158 -10.65 -9.95 -13.21
N PHE A 159 -9.61 -9.13 -13.35
CA PHE A 159 -8.97 -8.50 -12.19
C PHE A 159 -9.83 -7.41 -11.56
N PHE A 160 -10.64 -6.70 -12.35
CA PHE A 160 -11.60 -5.74 -11.82
C PHE A 160 -12.69 -6.44 -11.00
N VAL A 161 -13.28 -7.52 -11.51
CA VAL A 161 -14.25 -8.34 -10.76
C VAL A 161 -13.63 -8.92 -9.50
N ALA A 162 -12.39 -9.44 -9.58
CA ALA A 162 -11.67 -9.94 -8.40
C ALA A 162 -11.43 -8.83 -7.37
N SER A 163 -11.21 -7.58 -7.81
CA SER A 163 -11.03 -6.42 -6.93
C SER A 163 -12.31 -6.05 -6.20
N ILE A 164 -13.48 -6.18 -6.83
CA ILE A 164 -14.80 -5.99 -6.18
C ILE A 164 -14.98 -7.04 -5.07
N VAL A 165 -14.71 -8.31 -5.38
CA VAL A 165 -14.80 -9.39 -4.39
C VAL A 165 -13.83 -9.14 -3.23
N LEU A 166 -12.59 -8.76 -3.54
CA LEU A 166 -11.57 -8.51 -2.53
C LEU A 166 -11.90 -7.28 -1.67
N LEU A 167 -12.50 -6.22 -2.24
CA LEU A 167 -13.01 -5.09 -1.47
C LEU A 167 -14.05 -5.54 -0.43
N GLY A 168 -14.99 -6.40 -0.83
CA GLY A 168 -15.99 -6.96 0.07
C GLY A 168 -15.36 -7.76 1.22
N ILE A 169 -14.41 -8.64 0.90
CA ILE A 169 -13.71 -9.47 1.91
C ILE A 169 -12.88 -8.60 2.86
N ILE A 170 -12.06 -7.69 2.31
CA ILE A 170 -11.23 -6.79 3.11
C ILE A 170 -12.13 -5.93 4.00
N GLY A 171 -13.18 -5.33 3.44
CA GLY A 171 -14.08 -4.47 4.19
C GLY A 171 -14.80 -5.20 5.33
N TYR A 172 -15.25 -6.44 5.08
CA TYR A 172 -15.84 -7.29 6.11
C TYR A 172 -14.86 -7.58 7.25
N ILE A 173 -13.65 -8.04 6.93
CA ILE A 173 -12.62 -8.33 7.94
C ILE A 173 -12.26 -7.06 8.70
N HIS A 174 -12.14 -5.92 8.01
CA HIS A 174 -11.81 -4.64 8.61
C HIS A 174 -12.86 -4.20 9.64
N GLY A 175 -14.15 -4.45 9.38
CA GLY A 175 -15.22 -4.23 10.35
C GLY A 175 -15.23 -5.20 11.54
N LEU A 176 -14.59 -6.37 11.43
CA LEU A 176 -14.45 -7.32 12.54
C LEU A 176 -13.28 -6.98 13.46
N VAL A 177 -12.15 -6.50 12.91
CA VAL A 177 -10.90 -6.32 13.67
C VAL A 177 -10.54 -4.86 13.91
N GLY A 178 -11.22 -3.93 13.24
CA GLY A 178 -10.95 -2.49 13.26
C GLY A 178 -12.19 -1.66 12.89
N PRO A 179 -12.00 -0.42 12.39
CA PRO A 179 -13.10 0.46 11.98
C PRO A 179 -13.94 -0.11 10.81
N SER A 180 -15.26 0.04 10.81
CA SER A 180 -16.09 -0.41 9.67
C SER A 180 -15.90 0.50 8.43
N PRO A 181 -15.52 -0.03 7.25
CA PRO A 181 -15.39 0.78 6.03
C PRO A 181 -16.72 1.09 5.32
N PHE A 182 -17.81 0.38 5.65
CA PHE A 182 -19.10 0.51 4.96
C PHE A 182 -20.12 1.35 5.73
N GLY A 183 -19.65 2.10 6.73
CA GLY A 183 -20.52 2.81 7.67
C GLY A 183 -21.12 1.87 8.72
N SER A 184 -21.74 2.48 9.72
CA SER A 184 -22.56 1.87 10.76
C SER A 184 -23.85 2.67 10.87
#